data_AF-A0A3B3Z398-F1
#
_entry.id   AF-A0A3B3Z398-F1
#
_cell.length_a   1.000
_cell.length_b   1.000
_cell.length_c   1.000
_cell.angle_alpha   90.00
_cell.angle_beta   90.00
_cell.angle_gamma   90.00
#
_symmetry.space_group_name_H-M   'P 1'
#
loop_
_entity.id
_entity.type
_entity.pdbx_description
1 polymer ?
#
loop_
_entity_poly.entity_id
_entity_poly.type
_entity_poly.pdbx_seq_one_letter_code
_entity_poly.pdbx_strand_id
1 'polypeptide(L)'
;MSMVLFASVVRVADGLPLSASTDYEQEKDLQETKRHLKGLSKKLNQFPDRCTLKSGPYNVNFIYSLGVGYLMVCTGNYPNVLAFCFLDELQKEFIITYDSKRISSAVRPYSFIEFDTFIQKTKQRYNSPRSLSTKINLADMQTEIKLRPPYQLSPEDLQAINGFSVRAASKYKGIAPTQMLEPATLPGIVSCVLSVLCGGLNLLRGVHAIESILQNDDEDFNYVIAFFLGTAACLYQCYLFAYFSIWRNSKSFLAFALICLSNMYLYELRNIWQILFHVAVGAFMTLQIRLRQPLGKAPDYNV
;
A
#
# COMPACT_ATOMS: atom_id res chain seq x y z
N MET A 1 5.20 19.03 -33.22
CA MET A 1 5.49 17.58 -33.36
C MET A 1 5.00 16.89 -32.09
N SER A 2 4.50 15.65 -32.15
CA SER A 2 4.03 14.92 -30.96
C SER A 2 5.22 14.45 -30.13
N MET A 3 5.40 14.97 -28.91
CA MET A 3 6.56 14.63 -28.08
C MET A 3 6.28 14.67 -26.56
N VAL A 4 7.04 13.84 -25.84
CA VAL A 4 7.26 13.89 -24.40
C VAL A 4 8.26 15.02 -24.10
N LEU A 5 7.86 15.95 -23.24
CA LEU A 5 8.60 17.17 -22.93
C LEU A 5 9.31 17.07 -21.58
N PHE A 6 8.64 16.53 -20.57
CA PHE A 6 9.17 16.40 -19.22
C PHE A 6 8.67 15.12 -18.56
N ALA A 7 9.45 14.55 -17.64
CA ALA A 7 8.99 13.49 -16.77
C ALA A 7 9.56 13.64 -15.36
N SER A 8 8.81 13.20 -14.35
CA SER A 8 9.21 13.25 -12.95
C SER A 8 8.70 12.05 -12.17
N VAL A 9 9.52 11.62 -11.23
CA VAL A 9 9.21 10.59 -10.25
C VAL A 9 9.13 11.27 -8.88
N VAL A 10 8.04 11.07 -8.16
CA VAL A 10 7.76 11.73 -6.88
C VAL A 10 7.24 10.71 -5.86
N ARG A 11 7.39 11.01 -4.57
CA ARG A 11 6.72 10.25 -3.52
C ARG A 11 5.29 10.73 -3.37
N VAL A 12 4.33 9.81 -3.34
CA VAL A 12 2.88 10.13 -3.30
C VAL A 12 2.47 10.74 -1.96
N ALA A 13 3.13 10.35 -0.86
CA ALA A 13 2.75 10.76 0.49
C ALA A 13 2.83 12.28 0.72
N ASP A 14 3.83 12.94 0.14
CA ASP A 14 4.17 14.34 0.38
C ASP A 14 4.51 15.13 -0.89
N GLY A 15 4.55 14.47 -2.05
CA GLY A 15 4.97 15.06 -3.32
C GLY A 15 6.47 15.32 -3.41
N LEU A 16 7.30 14.68 -2.56
CA LEU A 16 8.75 14.85 -2.59
C LEU A 16 9.31 14.43 -3.96
N PRO A 17 10.02 15.31 -4.70
CA PRO A 17 10.67 14.93 -5.95
C PRO A 17 11.77 13.90 -5.68
N LEU A 18 11.69 12.74 -6.33
CA LEU A 18 12.69 11.67 -6.24
C LEU A 18 13.68 11.75 -7.40
N SER A 19 13.18 11.98 -8.61
CA SER A 19 13.96 12.21 -9.82
C SER A 19 13.14 12.99 -10.85
N ALA A 20 13.79 13.61 -11.83
CA ALA A 20 13.12 14.28 -12.94
C ALA A 20 14.05 14.39 -14.15
N SER A 21 13.45 14.54 -15.34
CA SER A 21 14.23 14.83 -16.55
C SER A 21 14.83 16.23 -16.48
N THR A 22 16.14 16.32 -16.74
CA THR A 22 16.78 17.61 -17.00
C THR A 22 16.34 18.14 -18.38
N ASP A 23 15.70 19.31 -18.41
CA ASP A 23 15.27 19.94 -19.67
C ASP A 23 15.87 21.35 -19.79
N TYR A 24 16.25 21.73 -21.01
CA TYR A 24 16.76 23.07 -21.34
C TYR A 24 15.70 23.99 -21.98
N GLU A 25 14.47 23.51 -22.13
CA GLU A 25 13.39 24.26 -22.79
C GLU A 25 12.83 25.37 -21.88
N GLN A 26 12.92 26.62 -22.37
CA GLN A 26 12.50 27.84 -21.67
C GLN A 26 11.10 28.34 -22.07
N GLU A 27 10.29 27.51 -22.74
CA GLU A 27 8.94 27.89 -23.15
C GLU A 27 8.08 28.19 -21.91
N LYS A 28 7.50 29.40 -21.86
CA LYS A 28 6.78 29.90 -20.67
C LYS A 28 5.61 28.98 -20.28
N ASP A 29 4.83 28.53 -21.25
CA ASP A 29 3.65 27.69 -21.03
C ASP A 29 4.04 26.31 -20.46
N LEU A 30 5.19 25.77 -20.90
CA LEU A 30 5.72 24.51 -20.36
C LEU A 30 6.18 24.70 -18.91
N GLN A 31 6.81 25.83 -18.58
CA GLN A 31 7.22 26.14 -17.21
C GLN A 31 6.02 26.31 -16.27
N GLU A 32 4.95 26.94 -16.75
CA GLU A 32 3.69 27.03 -16.01
C GLU A 32 3.05 25.65 -15.80
N THR A 33 3.05 24.81 -16.84
CA THR A 33 2.55 23.43 -16.74
C THR A 33 3.36 22.61 -15.73
N LYS A 34 4.69 22.77 -15.69
CA LYS A 34 5.57 22.14 -14.68
C LYS A 34 5.27 22.65 -13.27
N ARG A 35 4.95 23.95 -13.11
CA ARG A 35 4.51 24.51 -11.83
C ARG A 35 3.20 23.87 -11.36
N HIS A 36 2.23 23.69 -12.26
CA HIS A 36 0.98 22.99 -11.96
C HIS A 36 1.22 21.52 -11.59
N LEU A 37 2.10 20.84 -12.32
CA LEU A 37 2.52 19.46 -12.02
C LEU A 37 3.12 19.35 -10.60
N LYS A 38 3.92 20.32 -10.16
CA LYS A 38 4.46 20.36 -8.79
C LYS A 38 3.38 20.60 -7.71
N GLY A 39 2.32 21.33 -8.04
CA GLY A 39 1.16 21.46 -7.16
C GLY A 39 0.38 20.15 -7.06
N LEU A 40 0.15 19.53 -8.22
CA LEU A 40 -0.52 18.24 -8.37
C LEU A 40 0.22 17.10 -7.64
N SER A 41 1.56 17.08 -7.70
CA SER A 41 2.38 16.02 -7.08
C SER A 41 2.15 15.88 -5.57
N LYS A 42 1.78 16.96 -4.88
CA LYS A 42 1.49 16.97 -3.43
C LYS A 42 0.12 16.39 -3.08
N LYS A 43 -0.75 16.21 -4.06
CA LYS A 43 -2.15 15.79 -3.88
C LYS A 43 -2.51 14.56 -4.73
N LEU A 44 -1.52 13.82 -5.22
CA LEU A 44 -1.74 12.62 -6.04
C LEU A 44 -2.61 11.58 -5.33
N ASN A 45 -2.49 11.47 -4.01
CA ASN A 45 -3.31 10.58 -3.19
C ASN A 45 -4.81 10.93 -3.17
N GLN A 46 -5.22 12.09 -3.70
CA GLN A 46 -6.62 12.51 -3.81
C GLN A 46 -7.26 12.06 -5.13
N PHE A 47 -6.46 11.57 -6.08
CA PHE A 47 -6.89 11.20 -7.42
C PHE A 47 -6.69 9.71 -7.69
N PRO A 48 -7.34 9.14 -8.72
CA PRO A 48 -7.03 7.81 -9.22
C PRO A 48 -5.54 7.63 -9.57
N ASP A 49 -5.08 6.39 -9.46
CA ASP A 49 -3.75 5.88 -9.85
C ASP A 49 -3.41 6.02 -11.34
N ARG A 50 -4.35 6.45 -12.19
CA ARG A 50 -4.15 6.76 -13.60
C ARG A 50 -5.01 7.94 -14.01
N CYS A 51 -4.36 9.05 -14.35
CA CYS A 51 -5.06 10.27 -14.75
C CYS A 51 -4.39 10.97 -15.93
N THR A 52 -5.20 11.77 -16.63
CA THR A 52 -4.79 12.73 -17.65
C THR A 52 -5.39 14.08 -17.30
N LEU A 53 -4.56 15.12 -17.32
CA LEU A 53 -4.95 16.51 -17.17
C LEU A 53 -4.60 17.24 -18.47
N LYS A 54 -5.57 17.91 -19.07
CA LYS A 54 -5.34 18.80 -20.21
C LYS A 54 -4.97 20.19 -19.70
N SER A 55 -3.81 20.70 -20.09
CA SER A 55 -3.27 21.99 -19.67
C SER A 55 -2.87 22.79 -20.92
N GLY A 56 -3.85 23.43 -21.56
CA GLY A 56 -3.64 24.21 -22.78
C GLY A 56 -3.05 23.37 -23.93
N PRO A 57 -1.86 23.72 -24.47
CA PRO A 57 -1.23 22.97 -25.55
C PRO A 57 -0.57 21.65 -25.09
N TYR A 58 -0.57 21.35 -23.79
CA TYR A 58 0.08 20.18 -23.21
C TYR A 58 -0.91 19.28 -22.48
N ASN A 59 -0.56 18.00 -22.38
CA ASN A 59 -1.21 17.05 -21.49
C ASN A 59 -0.24 16.65 -20.39
N VAL A 60 -0.75 16.59 -19.16
CA VAL A 60 -0.06 16.00 -18.00
C VAL A 60 -0.68 14.64 -17.75
N ASN A 61 0.10 13.58 -17.91
CA ASN A 61 -0.35 12.22 -17.59
C ASN A 61 0.41 11.73 -16.38
N PHE A 62 -0.27 10.99 -15.49
CA PHE A 62 0.43 10.33 -14.40
C PHE A 62 -0.17 8.98 -14.06
N ILE A 63 0.70 8.14 -13.50
CA ILE A 63 0.32 6.94 -12.78
C ILE A 63 0.99 6.94 -11.41
N TYR A 64 0.45 6.21 -10.44
CA TYR A 64 1.18 5.94 -9.20
C TYR A 64 0.95 4.53 -8.70
N SER A 65 1.99 3.95 -8.07
CA SER A 65 1.95 2.62 -7.46
C SER A 65 3.00 2.54 -6.36
N LEU A 66 2.76 1.70 -5.34
CA LEU A 66 3.70 1.47 -4.23
C LEU A 66 4.21 2.76 -3.53
N GLY A 67 3.37 3.80 -3.47
CA GLY A 67 3.72 5.08 -2.85
C GLY A 67 4.62 5.98 -3.72
N VAL A 68 4.85 5.62 -4.99
CA VAL A 68 5.64 6.39 -5.96
C VAL A 68 4.75 6.81 -7.13
N GLY A 69 4.79 8.10 -7.48
CA GLY A 69 4.09 8.69 -8.61
C GLY A 69 5.04 8.96 -9.76
N TYR A 70 4.58 8.67 -10.97
CA TYR A 70 5.28 8.84 -12.24
C TYR A 70 4.45 9.80 -13.07
N LEU A 71 5.01 10.97 -13.36
CA LEU A 71 4.34 12.06 -14.06
C LEU A 71 5.08 12.36 -15.35
N MET A 72 4.34 12.71 -16.39
CA MET A 72 4.88 13.19 -17.64
C MET A 72 4.10 14.39 -18.14
N VAL A 73 4.80 15.26 -18.87
CA VAL A 73 4.21 16.33 -19.68
C VAL A 73 4.53 16.02 -21.13
N CYS A 74 3.52 16.07 -21.99
CA CYS A 74 3.66 15.87 -23.43
C CYS A 74 2.80 16.88 -24.19
N THR A 75 3.02 17.00 -25.48
CA THR A 75 2.16 17.82 -26.35
C THR A 75 0.72 17.29 -26.36
N GLY A 76 -0.26 18.18 -26.58
CA GLY A 76 -1.69 17.86 -26.54
C GLY A 76 -2.14 16.77 -27.52
N ASN A 77 -1.39 16.57 -28.60
CA ASN A 77 -1.62 15.56 -29.62
C ASN A 77 -0.84 14.25 -29.39
N TYR A 78 -0.14 14.09 -28.26
CA TYR A 78 0.61 12.88 -27.98
C TYR A 78 -0.33 11.67 -27.74
N PRO A 79 -0.12 10.51 -28.39
CA PRO A 79 -1.02 9.37 -28.22
C PRO A 79 -1.06 8.87 -26.77
N ASN A 80 -2.25 8.77 -26.19
CA ASN A 80 -2.43 8.31 -24.80
C ASN A 80 -1.82 6.92 -24.54
N VAL A 81 -1.93 6.00 -25.50
CA VAL A 81 -1.32 4.66 -25.39
C VAL A 81 0.20 4.77 -25.17
N LEU A 82 0.87 5.64 -25.93
CA LEU A 82 2.30 5.86 -25.79
C LEU A 82 2.65 6.56 -24.48
N ALA A 83 1.80 7.49 -24.02
CA ALA A 83 2.00 8.16 -22.75
C ALA A 83 2.01 7.16 -21.59
N PHE A 84 1.03 6.27 -21.53
CA PHE A 84 0.96 5.27 -20.45
C PHE A 84 1.98 4.14 -20.60
N CYS A 85 2.36 3.75 -21.82
CA CYS A 85 3.52 2.87 -22.03
C CYS A 85 4.81 3.50 -21.47
N PHE A 86 5.04 4.78 -21.74
CA PHE A 86 6.21 5.51 -21.24
C PHE A 86 6.24 5.50 -19.70
N LEU A 87 5.12 5.83 -19.06
CA LEU A 87 5.01 5.85 -17.60
C LEU A 87 5.16 4.46 -16.98
N ASP A 88 4.59 3.42 -17.59
CA ASP A 88 4.72 2.03 -17.15
C ASP A 88 6.18 1.54 -17.21
N GLU A 89 6.92 1.93 -18.24
CA GLU A 89 8.34 1.60 -18.34
C GLU A 89 9.18 2.31 -17.26
N LEU A 90 8.91 3.59 -16.99
CA LEU A 90 9.54 4.29 -15.86
C LEU A 90 9.21 3.62 -14.53
N GLN A 91 7.97 3.18 -14.35
CA GLN A 91 7.54 2.49 -13.13
C GLN A 91 8.29 1.18 -12.92
N LYS A 92 8.31 0.31 -13.94
CA LYS A 92 8.97 -0.99 -13.89
C LYS A 92 10.45 -0.84 -13.56
N GLU A 93 11.16 0.03 -14.28
CA GLU A 93 12.59 0.23 -14.02
C GLU A 93 12.81 0.76 -12.60
N PHE A 94 12.09 1.81 -12.19
CA PHE A 94 12.32 2.44 -10.89
C PHE A 94 12.10 1.47 -9.72
N ILE A 95 11.07 0.62 -9.80
CA ILE A 95 10.77 -0.41 -8.80
C ILE A 95 11.88 -1.47 -8.75
N ILE A 96 12.48 -1.82 -9.89
CA ILE A 96 13.56 -2.80 -9.97
C ILE A 96 14.89 -2.20 -9.47
N THR A 97 15.17 -0.94 -9.79
CA THR A 97 16.44 -0.29 -9.45
C THR A 97 16.54 0.11 -7.98
N TYR A 98 15.43 0.54 -7.34
CA TYR A 98 15.48 1.18 -6.03
C TYR A 98 14.63 0.47 -4.97
N ASP A 99 15.23 0.24 -3.80
CA ASP A 99 14.55 -0.35 -2.65
C ASP A 99 13.45 0.55 -2.07
N SER A 100 12.30 -0.07 -1.77
CA SER A 100 11.12 0.64 -1.25
C SER A 100 11.35 1.31 0.10
N LYS A 101 12.17 0.74 0.99
CA LYS A 101 12.47 1.36 2.29
C LYS A 101 13.29 2.63 2.09
N ARG A 102 14.30 2.60 1.20
CA ARG A 102 15.11 3.78 0.85
C ARG A 102 14.27 4.91 0.25
N ILE A 103 13.27 4.59 -0.57
CA ILE A 103 12.34 5.58 -1.12
C ILE A 103 11.47 6.20 -0.01
N SER A 104 10.96 5.37 0.90
CA SER A 104 10.11 5.84 2.00
C SER A 104 10.86 6.70 3.02
N SER A 105 12.16 6.46 3.23
CA SER A 105 12.99 7.22 4.18
C SER A 105 13.69 8.44 3.58
N ALA A 106 13.59 8.66 2.26
CA ALA A 106 14.21 9.80 1.62
C ALA A 106 13.66 11.13 2.16
N VAL A 107 14.55 12.07 2.47
CA VAL A 107 14.19 13.42 2.94
C VAL A 107 14.60 14.50 1.94
N ARG A 108 15.73 14.29 1.25
CA ARG A 108 16.28 15.27 0.32
C ARG A 108 15.55 15.20 -1.04
N PRO A 109 15.12 16.35 -1.61
CA PRO A 109 14.65 16.38 -2.99
C PRO A 109 15.71 15.85 -3.95
N TYR A 110 15.28 15.10 -4.95
CA TYR A 110 16.11 14.47 -5.97
C TYR A 110 17.14 13.47 -5.41
N SER A 111 16.79 12.75 -4.34
CA SER A 111 17.64 11.69 -3.75
C SER A 111 18.00 10.56 -4.73
N PHE A 112 17.31 10.46 -5.86
CA PHE A 112 17.48 9.44 -6.90
C PHE A 112 17.76 10.09 -8.27
N ILE A 113 18.54 11.18 -8.28
CA ILE A 113 18.86 11.95 -9.50
C ILE A 113 19.52 11.12 -10.61
N GLU A 114 20.24 10.05 -10.26
CA GLU A 114 20.87 9.14 -11.22
C GLU A 114 19.87 8.52 -12.21
N PHE A 115 18.61 8.37 -11.79
CA PHE A 115 17.52 7.86 -12.63
C PHE A 115 17.19 8.79 -13.81
N ASP A 116 17.59 10.07 -13.81
CA ASP A 116 17.46 10.98 -14.95
C ASP A 116 18.04 10.36 -16.22
N THR A 117 19.17 9.66 -16.13
CA THR A 117 19.80 8.99 -17.28
C THR A 117 18.85 7.99 -17.95
N PHE A 118 18.08 7.22 -17.17
CA PHE A 118 17.09 6.30 -17.69
C PHE A 118 15.88 7.05 -18.27
N ILE A 119 15.40 8.08 -17.57
CA ILE A 119 14.30 8.93 -18.04
C ILE A 119 14.63 9.52 -19.42
N GLN A 120 15.83 10.08 -19.60
CA GLN A 120 16.25 10.70 -20.86
C GLN A 120 16.33 9.68 -22.00
N LYS A 121 16.95 8.52 -21.76
CA LYS A 121 17.03 7.43 -22.77
C LYS A 121 15.64 6.97 -23.20
N THR A 122 14.74 6.79 -22.23
CA THR A 122 13.34 6.41 -22.47
C THR A 122 12.62 7.53 -23.24
N LYS A 123 12.73 8.78 -22.81
CA LYS A 123 12.12 9.95 -23.48
C LYS A 123 12.56 10.07 -24.94
N GLN A 124 13.87 9.93 -25.21
CA GLN A 124 14.42 9.96 -26.57
C GLN A 124 13.84 8.84 -27.45
N ARG A 125 13.70 7.63 -26.91
CA ARG A 125 13.08 6.50 -27.61
C ARG A 125 11.61 6.78 -27.91
N TYR A 126 10.84 7.28 -26.95
CA TYR A 126 9.42 7.61 -27.09
C TYR A 126 9.12 8.81 -27.99
N ASN A 127 10.10 9.67 -28.22
CA ASN A 127 10.03 10.76 -29.20
C ASN A 127 10.51 10.36 -30.60
N SER A 128 11.03 9.14 -30.78
CA SER A 128 11.60 8.65 -32.04
C SER A 128 10.79 7.48 -32.60
N PRO A 129 9.86 7.70 -33.55
CA PRO A 129 8.98 6.64 -34.09
C PRO A 129 9.73 5.40 -34.60
N ARG A 130 10.91 5.59 -35.21
CA ARG A 130 11.76 4.50 -35.74
C ARG A 130 12.33 3.58 -34.65
N SER A 131 12.60 4.11 -33.45
CA SER A 131 13.17 3.36 -32.33
C SER A 131 12.09 2.61 -31.53
N LEU A 132 10.84 3.01 -31.69
CA LEU A 132 9.70 2.52 -30.92
C LEU A 132 9.16 1.15 -31.41
N SER A 133 9.20 0.95 -32.73
CA SER A 133 8.55 -0.17 -33.43
C SER A 133 9.04 -1.56 -33.01
N THR A 134 10.20 -1.67 -32.36
CA THR A 134 10.86 -2.96 -32.08
C THR A 134 10.70 -3.45 -30.63
N LYS A 135 10.12 -2.66 -29.71
CA LYS A 135 10.16 -2.97 -28.27
C LYS A 135 8.87 -2.76 -27.46
N ILE A 136 7.81 -2.16 -28.03
CA ILE A 136 6.60 -1.86 -27.25
C ILE A 136 5.47 -2.85 -27.59
N ASN A 137 4.96 -3.53 -26.57
CA ASN A 137 3.70 -4.26 -26.67
C ASN A 137 2.51 -3.27 -26.56
N LEU A 138 2.19 -2.67 -27.70
CA LEU A 138 1.12 -1.66 -27.82
C LEU A 138 -0.27 -2.27 -27.64
N ALA A 139 -0.45 -3.55 -27.98
CA ALA A 139 -1.74 -4.22 -27.97
C ALA A 139 -2.27 -4.39 -26.54
N ASP A 140 -1.41 -4.80 -25.61
CA ASP A 140 -1.76 -4.97 -24.20
C ASP A 140 -2.16 -3.63 -23.58
N MET A 141 -1.33 -2.59 -23.76
CA MET A 141 -1.62 -1.25 -23.23
C MET A 141 -2.89 -0.63 -23.85
N GLN A 142 -3.13 -0.86 -25.14
CA GLN A 142 -4.33 -0.38 -25.80
C GLN A 142 -5.58 -1.08 -25.26
N THR A 143 -5.49 -2.38 -24.98
CA THR A 143 -6.57 -3.14 -24.33
C THR A 143 -6.78 -2.62 -22.91
N GLU A 144 -5.70 -2.41 -22.15
CA GLU A 144 -5.77 -1.90 -20.79
C GLU A 144 -6.39 -0.49 -20.72
N ILE A 145 -6.06 0.41 -21.64
CA ILE A 145 -6.65 1.75 -21.70
C ILE A 145 -8.13 1.69 -22.11
N LYS A 146 -8.52 0.77 -22.98
CA LYS A 146 -9.93 0.56 -23.33
C LYS A 146 -10.73 0.07 -22.13
N LEU A 147 -10.18 -0.89 -21.38
CA LEU A 147 -10.81 -1.44 -20.18
C LEU A 147 -10.80 -0.43 -19.03
N ARG A 148 -9.71 0.33 -18.89
CA ARG A 148 -9.50 1.31 -17.82
C ARG A 148 -8.96 2.62 -18.38
N PRO A 149 -9.86 3.50 -18.87
CA PRO A 149 -9.46 4.80 -19.39
C PRO A 149 -8.88 5.68 -18.27
N PRO A 150 -7.91 6.55 -18.58
CA PRO A 150 -7.37 7.49 -17.61
C PRO A 150 -8.43 8.48 -17.15
N TYR A 151 -8.52 8.70 -15.84
CA TYR A 151 -9.43 9.70 -15.28
C TYR A 151 -9.04 11.09 -15.78
N GLN A 152 -10.00 11.81 -16.35
CA GLN A 152 -9.76 13.16 -16.87
C GLN A 152 -9.90 14.17 -15.73
N LEU A 153 -8.81 14.83 -15.37
CA LEU A 153 -8.81 15.91 -14.38
C LEU A 153 -9.27 17.20 -15.05
N SER A 154 -10.19 17.90 -14.39
CA SER A 154 -10.61 19.23 -14.80
C SER A 154 -9.62 20.29 -14.28
N PRO A 155 -9.46 21.44 -14.97
CA PRO A 155 -8.71 22.58 -14.44
C PRO A 155 -9.27 23.12 -13.11
N GLU A 156 -10.56 22.89 -12.85
CA GLU A 156 -11.27 23.28 -11.62
C GLU A 156 -10.79 22.45 -10.42
N ASP A 157 -10.48 21.16 -10.64
CA ASP A 157 -9.87 20.29 -9.64
C ASP A 157 -8.50 20.81 -9.18
N LEU A 158 -7.79 21.59 -10.03
CA LEU A 158 -6.54 22.26 -9.68
C LEU A 158 -6.73 23.63 -9.02
N GLN A 159 -7.84 24.33 -9.26
CA GLN A 159 -8.13 25.60 -8.57
C GLN A 159 -8.57 25.36 -7.12
N ALA A 160 -9.32 24.29 -6.86
CA ALA A 160 -9.59 23.82 -5.50
C ALA A 160 -8.30 23.48 -4.72
N ILE A 161 -7.18 23.27 -5.42
CA ILE A 161 -5.89 22.99 -4.79
C ILE A 161 -5.22 24.24 -4.23
N ASN A 162 -5.49 25.42 -4.79
CA ASN A 162 -4.91 26.70 -4.39
C ASN A 162 -5.75 27.48 -3.36
N GLY A 163 -7.00 27.08 -3.12
CA GLY A 163 -7.91 27.69 -2.14
C GLY A 163 -8.24 26.77 -0.97
N PHE A 164 -8.56 27.34 0.19
CA PHE A 164 -8.99 26.67 1.44
C PHE A 164 -10.37 25.97 1.35
N SER A 165 -10.76 25.43 0.20
CA SER A 165 -12.04 24.75 0.02
C SER A 165 -11.86 23.24 0.10
N VAL A 166 -12.13 22.70 1.30
CA VAL A 166 -12.36 21.26 1.50
C VAL A 166 -13.75 20.95 0.92
N ARG A 167 -13.85 20.84 -0.40
CA ARG A 167 -14.96 20.07 -0.99
C ARG A 167 -14.59 18.60 -0.81
N ALA A 168 -15.49 17.82 -0.22
CA ALA A 168 -15.34 16.40 -0.02
C ALA A 168 -15.00 15.73 -1.36
N ALA A 169 -13.71 15.53 -1.62
CA ALA A 169 -13.24 14.74 -2.75
C ALA A 169 -13.93 13.38 -2.63
N SER A 170 -14.60 12.94 -3.71
CA SER A 170 -15.11 11.58 -3.75
C SER A 170 -13.92 10.68 -3.44
N LYS A 171 -14.07 9.87 -2.39
CA LYS A 171 -13.06 8.88 -1.96
C LYS A 171 -12.95 7.85 -3.09
N TYR A 172 -12.17 8.17 -4.12
CA TYR A 172 -11.72 7.16 -5.06
C TYR A 172 -10.69 6.31 -4.32
N LYS A 173 -11.08 5.08 -3.96
CA LYS A 173 -10.17 4.06 -3.45
C LYS A 173 -9.21 3.67 -4.58
N GLY A 174 -8.10 4.39 -4.70
CA GLY A 174 -7.01 4.04 -5.59
C GLY A 174 -6.44 2.66 -5.26
N ILE A 175 -6.15 1.88 -6.30
CA ILE A 175 -5.54 0.55 -6.21
C ILE A 175 -4.02 0.77 -6.07
N ALA A 176 -3.56 1.04 -4.85
CA ALA A 176 -2.15 0.88 -4.51
C ALA A 176 -1.90 -0.57 -4.06
N PRO A 177 -0.82 -1.25 -4.48
CA PRO A 177 -0.44 -2.54 -3.96
C PRO A 177 0.31 -2.38 -2.63
N THR A 178 -0.20 -1.57 -1.71
CA THR A 178 -0.08 -1.94 -0.30
C THR A 178 -1.30 -2.81 -0.06
N GLN A 179 -1.12 -4.12 0.08
CA GLN A 179 -2.18 -5.03 0.52
C GLN A 179 -2.62 -4.64 1.93
N MET A 180 -3.39 -3.56 2.03
CA MET A 180 -3.97 -3.05 3.25
C MET A 180 -5.21 -3.89 3.52
N LEU A 181 -5.30 -4.37 4.75
CA LEU A 181 -6.51 -5.01 5.23
C LEU A 181 -7.61 -3.96 5.33
N GLU A 182 -8.87 -4.36 5.12
CA GLU A 182 -10.02 -3.47 5.31
C GLU A 182 -9.98 -2.80 6.70
N PRO A 183 -10.51 -1.58 6.86
CA PRO A 183 -10.60 -0.93 8.17
C PRO A 183 -11.18 -1.88 9.23
N ALA A 184 -10.58 -1.88 10.43
CA ALA A 184 -11.04 -2.76 11.50
C ALA A 184 -12.49 -2.44 11.86
N THR A 185 -13.35 -3.45 11.81
CA THR A 185 -14.74 -3.34 12.23
C THR A 185 -14.81 -3.30 13.76
N LEU A 186 -15.88 -2.72 14.33
CA LEU A 186 -16.09 -2.72 15.79
C LEU A 186 -15.98 -4.13 16.41
N PRO A 187 -16.57 -5.20 15.82
CA PRO A 187 -16.37 -6.58 16.30
C PRO A 187 -14.90 -7.02 16.31
N GLY A 188 -14.12 -6.64 15.28
CA GLY A 188 -12.70 -6.96 15.19
C GLY A 188 -11.83 -6.19 16.19
N ILE A 189 -12.20 -4.96 16.53
CA ILE A 189 -11.53 -4.21 17.61
C ILE A 189 -11.82 -4.87 18.96
N VAL A 190 -13.07 -5.22 19.22
CA VAL A 190 -13.48 -5.91 20.46
C VAL A 190 -12.77 -7.25 20.58
N SER A 191 -12.70 -8.06 19.50
CA SER A 191 -11.98 -9.34 19.53
C SER A 191 -10.49 -9.16 19.82
N CYS A 192 -9.87 -8.12 19.25
CA CYS A 192 -8.46 -7.80 19.48
C CYS A 192 -8.19 -7.43 20.94
N VAL A 193 -9.03 -6.57 21.53
CA VAL A 193 -8.92 -6.19 22.95
C VAL A 193 -9.08 -7.40 23.86
N LEU A 194 -10.10 -8.23 23.62
CA LEU A 194 -10.32 -9.46 24.38
C LEU A 194 -9.14 -10.44 24.26
N SER A 195 -8.56 -10.57 23.06
CA SER A 195 -7.38 -11.42 22.83
C SER A 195 -6.15 -10.91 23.58
N VAL A 196 -5.92 -9.60 23.60
CA VAL A 196 -4.85 -8.98 24.40
C VAL A 196 -5.06 -9.21 25.89
N LEU A 197 -6.30 -9.06 26.39
CA LEU A 197 -6.65 -9.36 27.78
C LEU A 197 -6.39 -10.83 28.13
N CYS A 198 -6.79 -11.77 27.26
CA CYS A 198 -6.47 -13.19 27.41
C CYS A 198 -4.97 -13.45 27.49
N GLY A 199 -4.18 -12.80 26.63
CA GLY A 199 -2.71 -12.86 26.69
C GLY A 199 -2.16 -12.32 28.00
N GLY A 200 -2.67 -11.19 28.48
CA GLY A 200 -2.27 -10.59 29.76
C GLY A 200 -2.59 -11.49 30.96
N LEU A 201 -3.76 -12.11 31.00
CA LEU A 201 -4.15 -13.05 32.06
C LEU A 201 -3.27 -14.32 32.05
N ASN A 202 -2.95 -14.83 30.86
CA ASN A 202 -2.04 -15.96 30.72
C ASN A 202 -0.63 -15.60 31.20
N LEU A 203 -0.14 -14.41 30.84
CA LEU A 203 1.17 -13.93 31.25
C LEU A 203 1.26 -13.75 32.77
N LEU A 204 0.25 -13.12 33.38
CA LEU A 204 0.19 -12.92 34.83
C LEU A 204 0.24 -14.26 35.58
N ARG A 205 -0.55 -15.24 35.15
CA ARG A 205 -0.52 -16.59 35.75
C ARG A 205 0.78 -17.33 35.47
N GLY A 206 1.38 -17.17 34.29
CA GLY A 206 2.69 -17.74 33.98
C GLY A 206 3.79 -17.19 34.88
N VAL A 207 3.77 -15.89 35.17
CA VAL A 207 4.71 -15.26 36.11
C VAL A 207 4.50 -15.74 37.54
N HIS A 208 3.26 -15.85 38.00
CA HIS A 208 2.98 -16.43 39.32
C HIS A 208 3.39 -17.91 39.43
N ALA A 209 3.23 -18.70 38.36
CA ALA A 209 3.70 -20.08 38.34
C ALA A 209 5.23 -20.16 38.39
N ILE A 210 5.95 -19.23 37.73
CA ILE A 210 7.42 -19.13 37.89
C ILE A 210 7.80 -18.83 39.34
N GLU A 211 7.10 -17.89 39.98
CA GLU A 211 7.34 -17.54 41.38
C GLU A 211 7.05 -18.72 42.32
N SER A 212 6.00 -19.48 42.05
CA SER A 212 5.64 -20.69 42.82
C SER A 212 6.68 -21.80 42.68
N ILE A 213 7.17 -22.07 41.45
CA ILE A 213 8.28 -23.02 41.20
C ILE A 213 9.55 -22.60 41.95
N LEU A 214 9.84 -21.30 42.02
CA LEU A 214 11.02 -20.81 42.72
C LEU A 214 10.91 -20.99 44.25
N GLN A 215 9.70 -21.07 44.77
CA GLN A 215 9.42 -21.25 46.19
C GLN A 215 9.21 -22.73 46.58
N ASN A 216 8.70 -23.55 45.65
CA ASN A 216 8.40 -24.96 45.85
C ASN A 216 8.94 -25.77 44.66
N ASP A 217 9.97 -26.61 44.88
CA ASP A 217 10.67 -27.42 43.85
C ASP A 217 9.82 -28.51 43.17
N ASP A 218 8.53 -28.62 43.50
CA ASP A 218 7.62 -29.69 43.04
C ASP A 218 6.63 -29.27 41.93
N GLU A 219 6.63 -28.00 41.48
CA GLU A 219 5.72 -27.57 40.39
C GLU A 219 6.28 -27.88 38.99
N ASP A 220 5.44 -28.49 38.15
CA ASP A 220 5.79 -28.82 36.76
C ASP A 220 6.01 -27.56 35.92
N PHE A 221 7.28 -27.30 35.56
CA PHE A 221 7.69 -26.25 34.61
C PHE A 221 6.90 -26.25 33.29
N ASN A 222 6.31 -27.39 32.93
CA ASN A 222 5.43 -27.53 31.77
C ASN A 222 4.21 -26.60 31.82
N TYR A 223 3.66 -26.30 33.00
CA TYR A 223 2.54 -25.37 33.15
C TYR A 223 2.95 -23.94 32.80
N VAL A 224 4.15 -23.51 33.21
CA VAL A 224 4.73 -22.22 32.82
C VAL A 224 4.80 -22.13 31.30
N ILE A 225 5.40 -23.13 30.65
CA ILE A 225 5.50 -23.18 29.18
C ILE A 225 4.12 -23.04 28.53
N ALA A 226 3.11 -23.73 29.04
CA ALA A 226 1.75 -23.66 28.51
C ALA A 226 1.13 -22.25 28.63
N PHE A 227 1.36 -21.53 29.74
CA PHE A 227 0.91 -20.14 29.91
C PHE A 227 1.60 -19.19 28.91
N PHE A 228 2.90 -19.33 28.70
CA PHE A 228 3.64 -18.48 27.75
C PHE A 228 3.29 -18.80 26.29
N LEU A 229 3.10 -20.08 25.94
CA LEU A 229 2.61 -20.48 24.61
C LEU A 229 1.22 -19.90 24.32
N GLY A 230 0.31 -19.98 25.29
CA GLY A 230 -1.03 -19.38 25.17
C GLY A 230 -0.97 -17.86 25.01
N THR A 231 -0.05 -17.19 25.70
CA THR A 231 0.19 -15.74 25.56
C THR A 231 0.70 -15.39 24.16
N ALA A 232 1.74 -16.08 23.70
CA ALA A 232 2.33 -15.86 22.39
C ALA A 232 1.30 -16.08 21.26
N ALA A 233 0.47 -17.12 21.38
CA ALA A 233 -0.58 -17.42 20.41
C ALA A 233 -1.64 -16.30 20.33
N CYS A 234 -2.08 -15.74 21.47
CA CYS A 234 -3.04 -14.62 21.51
C CYS A 234 -2.47 -13.36 20.85
N LEU A 235 -1.21 -13.01 21.16
CA LEU A 235 -0.53 -11.86 20.55
C LEU A 235 -0.30 -12.07 19.05
N TYR A 236 0.02 -13.30 18.65
CA TYR A 236 0.20 -13.65 17.25
C TYR A 236 -1.11 -13.53 16.45
N GLN A 237 -2.26 -13.89 17.02
CA GLN A 237 -3.56 -13.62 16.40
C GLN A 237 -3.80 -12.11 16.23
N CYS A 238 -3.48 -11.27 17.23
CA CYS A 238 -3.59 -9.81 17.09
C CYS A 238 -2.66 -9.27 16.00
N TYR A 239 -1.44 -9.79 15.90
CA TYR A 239 -0.50 -9.45 14.84
C TYR A 239 -1.04 -9.83 13.45
N LEU A 240 -1.54 -11.07 13.29
CA LEU A 240 -2.15 -11.53 12.04
C LEU A 240 -3.41 -10.76 11.67
N PHE A 241 -4.13 -10.25 12.65
CA PHE A 241 -5.25 -9.36 12.42
C PHE A 241 -4.79 -8.00 11.92
N ALA A 242 -3.74 -7.41 12.51
CA ALA A 242 -3.25 -6.09 12.16
C ALA A 242 -2.50 -6.04 10.82
N TYR A 243 -1.74 -7.09 10.49
CA TYR A 243 -0.81 -7.11 9.35
C TYR A 243 -1.19 -8.15 8.30
N PHE A 244 -0.91 -7.83 7.03
CA PHE A 244 -1.11 -8.74 5.93
C PHE A 244 -0.08 -9.88 5.92
N SER A 245 -0.54 -11.11 5.67
CA SER A 245 0.32 -12.27 5.43
C SER A 245 -0.32 -13.21 4.40
N ILE A 246 0.48 -13.75 3.48
CA ILE A 246 0.01 -14.61 2.38
C ILE A 246 -0.70 -15.88 2.91
N TRP A 247 -0.26 -16.40 4.06
CA TRP A 247 -0.79 -17.61 4.69
C TRP A 247 -1.64 -17.30 5.94
N ARG A 248 -2.21 -16.09 6.03
CA ARG A 248 -2.86 -15.58 7.25
C ARG A 248 -3.93 -16.51 7.81
N ASN A 249 -4.79 -17.10 6.96
CA ASN A 249 -5.85 -17.99 7.43
C ASN A 249 -5.29 -19.28 8.03
N SER A 250 -4.30 -19.90 7.38
CA SER A 250 -3.65 -21.11 7.91
C SER A 250 -2.92 -20.82 9.22
N LYS A 251 -2.15 -19.72 9.26
CA LYS A 251 -1.44 -19.26 10.47
C LYS A 251 -2.38 -18.95 11.63
N SER A 252 -3.54 -18.35 11.36
CA SER A 252 -4.56 -18.05 12.38
C SER A 252 -5.18 -19.32 12.96
N PHE A 253 -5.42 -20.35 12.13
CA PHE A 253 -5.93 -21.64 12.59
C PHE A 253 -4.91 -22.38 13.44
N LEU A 254 -3.63 -22.34 13.05
CA LEU A 254 -2.56 -22.91 13.85
C LEU A 254 -2.43 -22.21 15.21
N ALA A 255 -2.53 -20.87 15.23
CA ALA A 255 -2.52 -20.10 16.48
C ALA A 255 -3.72 -20.46 17.37
N PHE A 256 -4.91 -20.65 16.78
CA PHE A 256 -6.09 -21.09 17.52
C PHE A 256 -5.94 -22.50 18.10
N ALA A 257 -5.42 -23.45 17.32
CA ALA A 257 -5.13 -24.79 17.80
C ALA A 257 -4.15 -24.76 18.98
N LEU A 258 -3.12 -23.90 18.92
CA LEU A 258 -2.19 -23.70 20.03
C LEU A 258 -2.88 -23.15 21.28
N ILE A 259 -3.81 -22.18 21.14
CA ILE A 259 -4.63 -21.68 22.27
C ILE A 259 -5.44 -22.83 22.89
N CYS A 260 -6.09 -23.67 22.08
CA CYS A 260 -6.86 -24.80 22.58
C CYS A 260 -5.97 -25.81 23.32
N LEU A 261 -4.83 -26.19 22.74
CA LEU A 261 -3.89 -27.13 23.37
C LEU A 261 -3.33 -26.58 24.68
N SER A 262 -2.92 -25.32 24.72
CA SER A 262 -2.44 -24.67 25.94
C SER A 262 -3.52 -24.63 27.03
N ASN A 263 -4.77 -24.34 26.69
CA ASN A 263 -5.87 -24.32 27.67
C ASN A 263 -6.28 -25.73 28.12
N MET A 264 -6.25 -26.72 27.23
CA MET A 264 -6.49 -28.13 27.57
C MET A 264 -5.41 -28.66 28.51
N TYR A 265 -4.14 -28.29 28.30
CA TYR A 265 -3.05 -28.68 29.20
C TYR A 265 -3.19 -28.03 30.59
N LEU A 266 -3.77 -26.83 30.65
CA LEU A 266 -4.00 -26.07 31.88
C LEU A 266 -5.37 -26.37 32.53
N TYR A 267 -6.01 -27.50 32.21
CA TYR A 267 -7.37 -27.79 32.67
C TYR A 267 -7.49 -27.93 34.19
N GLU A 268 -6.45 -28.40 34.87
CA GLU A 268 -6.44 -28.55 36.34
C GLU A 268 -6.30 -27.20 37.05
N LEU A 269 -5.64 -26.24 36.40
CA LEU A 269 -5.35 -24.90 36.93
C LEU A 269 -6.41 -23.86 36.56
N ARG A 270 -7.43 -24.24 35.77
CA ARG A 270 -8.45 -23.33 35.23
C ARG A 270 -9.85 -23.88 35.45
N ASN A 271 -10.76 -22.99 35.83
CA ASN A 271 -12.18 -23.34 35.82
C ASN A 271 -12.66 -23.54 34.37
N ILE A 272 -13.62 -24.45 34.16
CA ILE A 272 -14.24 -24.70 32.86
C ILE A 272 -14.73 -23.41 32.17
N TRP A 273 -15.25 -22.45 32.94
CA TRP A 273 -15.67 -21.15 32.41
C TRP A 273 -14.52 -20.31 31.86
N GLN A 274 -13.34 -20.39 32.49
CA GLN A 274 -12.13 -19.69 32.02
C GLN A 274 -11.61 -20.33 30.74
N ILE A 275 -11.57 -21.65 30.67
CA ILE A 275 -11.18 -22.40 29.46
C ILE A 275 -12.10 -22.04 28.29
N LEU A 276 -13.42 -22.09 28.51
CA LEU A 276 -14.42 -21.72 27.51
C LEU A 276 -14.25 -20.27 27.06
N PHE A 277 -13.98 -19.34 27.98
CA PHE A 277 -13.73 -17.94 27.64
C PHE A 277 -12.51 -17.78 26.73
N HIS A 278 -11.36 -18.36 27.08
CA HIS A 278 -10.14 -18.26 26.26
C HIS A 278 -10.32 -18.88 24.87
N VAL A 279 -10.98 -20.05 24.79
CA VAL A 279 -11.27 -20.72 23.52
C VAL A 279 -12.25 -19.91 22.69
N ALA A 280 -13.31 -19.36 23.29
CA ALA A 280 -14.29 -18.53 22.59
C ALA A 280 -13.66 -17.26 22.01
N VAL A 281 -12.80 -16.57 22.78
CA VAL A 281 -12.06 -15.39 22.31
C VAL A 281 -11.12 -15.76 21.15
N GLY A 282 -10.36 -16.85 21.27
CA GLY A 282 -9.46 -17.30 20.20
C GLY A 282 -10.19 -17.70 18.91
N ALA A 283 -11.37 -18.33 19.04
CA ALA A 283 -12.23 -18.68 17.91
C ALA A 283 -12.84 -17.44 17.26
N PHE A 284 -13.36 -16.50 18.07
CA PHE A 284 -13.91 -15.25 17.59
C PHE A 284 -12.85 -14.40 16.88
N MET A 285 -11.64 -14.32 17.43
CA MET A 285 -10.51 -13.63 16.80
C MET A 285 -10.14 -14.26 15.44
N THR A 286 -10.11 -15.60 15.38
CA THR A 286 -9.84 -16.34 14.12
C THR A 286 -10.92 -16.11 13.08
N LEU A 287 -12.19 -16.03 13.50
CA LEU A 287 -13.30 -15.67 12.65
C LEU A 287 -13.13 -14.24 12.11
N GLN A 288 -12.79 -13.27 12.95
CA GLN A 288 -12.55 -11.89 12.50
C GLN A 288 -11.35 -11.78 11.55
N ILE A 289 -10.29 -12.56 11.76
CA ILE A 289 -9.15 -12.65 10.83
C ILE A 289 -9.56 -13.24 9.48
N ARG A 290 -10.44 -14.26 9.47
CA ARG A 290 -11.00 -14.84 8.24
C ARG A 290 -11.91 -13.89 7.50
N LEU A 291 -12.79 -13.18 8.23
CA LEU A 291 -13.76 -12.25 7.66
C LEU A 291 -13.10 -10.97 7.14
N ARG A 292 -12.02 -10.51 7.76
CA ARG A 292 -11.29 -9.30 7.35
C ARG A 292 -10.51 -9.55 6.06
N GLN A 293 -11.13 -9.42 4.91
CA GLN A 293 -10.45 -9.66 3.64
C GLN A 293 -9.30 -8.65 3.41
N PRO A 294 -8.22 -9.04 2.71
CA PRO A 294 -7.37 -8.05 2.06
C PRO A 294 -8.28 -7.23 1.13
N LEU A 295 -8.11 -5.91 1.11
CA LEU A 295 -8.94 -5.04 0.27
C LEU A 295 -8.87 -5.56 -1.19
N GLY A 296 -9.91 -6.28 -1.60
CA GLY A 296 -9.99 -6.89 -2.92
C GLY A 296 -10.15 -5.82 -3.98
N LYS A 297 -9.62 -6.10 -5.18
CA LYS A 297 -9.93 -5.33 -6.41
C LYS A 297 -11.43 -5.08 -6.47
N ALA A 298 -11.81 -3.86 -6.83
CA ALA A 298 -13.19 -3.44 -6.95
C ALA A 298 -14.01 -4.49 -7.73
N PRO A 299 -15.15 -4.95 -7.20
CA PRO A 299 -16.12 -5.71 -7.97
C PRO A 299 -16.80 -4.73 -8.94
N ASP A 300 -16.76 -5.06 -10.22
CA ASP A 300 -17.81 -4.83 -11.22
C ASP A 300 -17.20 -4.95 -12.62
N TYR A 301 -17.20 -6.18 -13.13
CA TYR A 301 -17.09 -6.43 -14.57
C TYR A 301 -18.13 -7.50 -14.93
N ASN A 302 -19.32 -7.02 -15.29
CA ASN A 302 -20.17 -7.68 -16.27
C ASN A 302 -20.09 -6.82 -17.54
N VAL A 303 -19.13 -7.09 -18.43
CA VAL A 303 -19.25 -7.14 -19.90
C VAL A 303 -18.01 -7.87 -20.44
#